data_AF-A0A6J2K1I7-F1
#
_entry.id   AF-A0A6J2K1I7-F1
#
_cell.length_a   1.000
_cell.length_b   1.000
_cell.length_c   1.000
_cell.angle_alpha   90.00
_cell.angle_beta   90.00
_cell.angle_gamma   90.00
#
_symmetry.space_group_name_H-M   'P 1'
#
loop_
_entity.id
_entity.type
_entity.pdbx_description
1 polymer ?
#
loop_
_entity_poly.entity_id
_entity_poly.type
_entity_poly.pdbx_seq_one_letter_code
_entity_poly.pdbx_strand_id
1 'polypeptide(L)'
;MLSRRDKLLVQPWEDRRFKDHRLKVKLAQPAIDDRSPPPRPHVAMKLKKCQRELDRKAKIESDNFNLLQRLGAIMRVNRLDNHWTKPLPNFQHKVGLYYETGNSKISTRSMSECTEEIYSNVKCYACDFKKVSISLHIS
;
A
#
# COMPACT_ATOMS: atom_id res chain seq x y z
N MET A 1 -71.21 -35.77 20.49
CA MET A 1 -71.74 -34.39 20.55
C MET A 1 -71.65 -33.92 22.00
N LEU A 2 -71.12 -32.72 22.26
CA LEU A 2 -71.02 -32.16 23.61
C LEU A 2 -72.40 -32.06 24.28
N SER A 3 -72.48 -32.40 25.56
CA SER A 3 -73.70 -32.33 26.35
C SER A 3 -74.19 -30.88 26.45
N ARG A 4 -75.50 -30.67 26.62
CA ARG A 4 -76.08 -29.34 26.85
C ARG A 4 -75.45 -28.65 28.06
N ARG A 5 -75.04 -29.43 29.08
CA ARG A 5 -74.32 -28.91 30.25
C ARG A 5 -72.92 -28.41 29.86
N ASP A 6 -72.18 -29.16 29.06
CA ASP A 6 -70.83 -28.79 28.62
C ASP A 6 -70.84 -27.54 27.75
N LYS A 7 -71.85 -27.40 26.87
CA LYS A 7 -72.02 -26.19 26.04
C LYS A 7 -72.29 -24.92 26.85
N LEU A 8 -72.94 -25.04 28.00
CA LEU A 8 -73.30 -23.89 28.85
C LEU A 8 -72.24 -23.58 29.90
N LEU A 9 -71.60 -24.61 30.47
CA LEU A 9 -70.70 -24.46 31.62
C LEU A 9 -69.22 -24.52 31.23
N VAL A 10 -68.85 -25.17 30.14
CA VAL A 10 -67.44 -25.44 29.78
C VAL A 10 -67.02 -24.61 28.56
N GLN A 11 -67.80 -24.66 27.47
CA GLN A 11 -67.44 -23.96 26.22
C GLN A 11 -67.16 -22.45 26.39
N PRO A 12 -67.94 -21.65 27.14
CA PRO A 12 -67.66 -20.22 27.27
C PRO A 12 -66.30 -19.92 27.91
N TRP A 13 -65.85 -20.78 28.83
CA TRP A 13 -64.54 -20.66 29.47
C TRP A 13 -63.41 -21.07 28.55
N GLU A 14 -63.59 -22.14 27.79
CA GLU A 14 -62.64 -22.59 26.77
C GLU A 14 -62.47 -21.54 25.67
N ASP A 15 -63.57 -20.97 25.18
CA ASP A 15 -63.58 -19.92 24.18
C ASP A 15 -62.85 -18.66 24.68
N ARG A 16 -63.07 -18.28 25.94
CA ARG A 16 -62.39 -17.14 26.55
C ARG A 16 -60.89 -17.41 26.69
N ARG A 17 -60.51 -18.58 27.21
CA ARG A 17 -59.11 -18.99 27.34
C ARG A 17 -58.40 -19.06 25.99
N PHE A 18 -59.10 -19.54 24.97
CA PHE A 18 -58.59 -19.57 23.59
C PHE A 18 -58.37 -18.16 23.04
N LYS A 19 -59.35 -17.26 23.20
CA LYS A 19 -59.22 -15.85 22.79
C LYS A 19 -58.05 -15.17 23.51
N ASP A 20 -57.93 -15.35 24.81
CA ASP A 20 -56.84 -14.77 25.61
C ASP A 20 -55.47 -15.32 25.18
N HIS A 21 -55.37 -16.63 24.95
CA HIS A 21 -54.16 -17.25 24.41
C HIS A 21 -53.80 -16.67 23.04
N ARG A 22 -54.77 -16.57 22.12
CA ARG A 22 -54.53 -16.01 20.78
C ARG A 22 -54.11 -14.54 20.84
N LEU A 23 -54.64 -13.76 21.78
CA LEU A 23 -54.20 -12.39 22.02
C LEU A 23 -52.75 -12.36 22.52
N LYS A 24 -52.39 -13.20 23.49
CA LYS A 24 -51.00 -13.31 23.97
C LYS A 24 -50.03 -13.69 22.87
N VAL A 25 -50.40 -14.66 22.02
CA VAL A 25 -49.58 -15.07 20.87
C VAL A 25 -49.44 -13.94 19.85
N LYS A 26 -50.51 -13.20 19.55
CA LYS A 26 -50.45 -12.06 18.62
C LYS A 26 -49.60 -10.90 19.15
N LEU A 27 -49.62 -10.67 20.46
CA LEU A 27 -48.87 -9.58 21.10
C LEU A 27 -47.44 -9.99 21.47
N ALA A 28 -47.08 -11.27 21.36
CA ALA A 28 -45.75 -11.77 21.64
C ALA A 28 -44.72 -11.05 20.76
N GLN A 29 -43.77 -10.37 21.39
CA GLN A 29 -42.63 -9.78 20.72
C GLN A 29 -41.49 -10.80 20.62
N PRO A 30 -40.52 -10.62 19.70
CA PRO A 30 -39.31 -11.41 19.65
C PRO A 30 -38.61 -11.42 21.01
N ALA A 31 -38.12 -12.58 21.44
CA ALA A 31 -37.35 -12.71 22.69
C ALA A 31 -35.98 -12.02 22.60
N ILE A 32 -35.48 -11.84 21.37
CA ILE A 32 -34.21 -11.20 21.06
C ILE A 32 -34.49 -10.08 20.06
N ASP A 33 -33.98 -8.89 20.34
CA ASP A 33 -33.98 -7.79 19.37
C ASP A 33 -32.94 -8.06 18.28
N ASP A 34 -33.40 -8.28 17.05
CA ASP A 34 -32.58 -8.49 15.85
C ASP A 34 -32.44 -7.21 15.00
N ARG A 35 -32.79 -6.05 15.57
CA ARG A 35 -32.69 -4.78 14.84
C ARG A 35 -31.23 -4.38 14.70
N SER A 36 -30.90 -3.84 13.52
CA SER A 36 -29.60 -3.23 13.29
C SER A 36 -29.38 -2.06 14.25
N PRO A 37 -28.19 -1.94 14.86
CA PRO A 37 -27.87 -0.81 15.72
C PRO A 37 -27.96 0.51 14.93
N PRO A 38 -28.26 1.64 15.60
CA PRO A 38 -28.22 2.95 14.97
C PRO A 38 -26.85 3.23 14.34
N PRO A 39 -26.80 3.88 13.16
CA PRO A 39 -25.56 4.18 12.49
C PRO A 39 -24.70 5.08 13.37
N ARG A 40 -23.48 4.63 13.66
CA ARG A 40 -22.55 5.40 14.48
C ARG A 40 -21.84 6.43 13.59
N PRO A 41 -21.82 7.72 13.95
CA PRO A 41 -21.26 8.77 13.10
C PRO A 41 -19.78 8.56 12.78
N HIS A 42 -19.00 7.95 13.68
CA HIS A 42 -17.58 7.64 13.44
C HIS A 42 -17.34 6.48 12.46
N VAL A 43 -18.35 5.64 12.20
CA VAL A 43 -18.29 4.56 11.20
C VAL A 43 -18.53 5.13 9.80
N ALA A 44 -19.50 6.04 9.69
CA ALA A 44 -19.77 6.77 8.45
C ALA A 44 -18.66 7.78 8.13
N MET A 45 -18.23 8.56 9.12
CA MET A 45 -17.21 9.59 8.99
C MET A 45 -15.86 9.11 9.53
N LYS A 46 -14.96 8.73 8.63
CA LYS A 46 -13.59 8.29 8.95
C LYS A 46 -12.68 9.49 9.27
N LEU A 47 -13.03 10.30 10.27
CA LEU A 47 -12.37 11.58 10.57
C LEU A 47 -10.85 11.45 10.77
N LYS A 48 -10.38 10.39 11.45
CA LYS A 48 -8.93 10.13 11.60
C LYS A 48 -8.21 9.84 10.27
N LYS A 49 -8.91 9.26 9.29
CA LYS A 49 -8.36 9.09 7.94
C LYS A 49 -8.26 10.45 7.24
N CYS A 50 -9.30 11.27 7.32
CA CYS A 50 -9.29 12.62 6.76
C CYS A 50 -8.15 13.46 7.34
N GLN A 51 -7.99 13.46 8.67
CA GLN A 51 -6.91 14.15 9.35
C GLN A 51 -5.53 13.71 8.83
N ARG A 52 -5.28 12.39 8.78
CA ARG A 52 -3.99 11.87 8.29
C ARG A 52 -3.68 12.28 6.86
N GLU A 53 -4.68 12.32 5.97
CA GLU A 53 -4.46 12.78 4.59
C GLU A 53 -4.16 14.27 4.52
N LEU A 54 -4.78 15.10 5.37
CA LEU A 54 -4.46 16.53 5.45
C LEU A 54 -3.04 16.74 5.96
N ASP A 55 -2.66 16.07 7.05
CA ASP A 55 -1.30 16.17 7.61
C ASP A 55 -0.24 15.71 6.61
N ARG A 56 -0.52 14.62 5.88
CA ARG A 56 0.37 14.11 4.82
C ARG A 56 0.53 15.13 3.69
N LYS A 57 -0.56 15.76 3.24
CA LYS A 57 -0.52 16.79 2.20
C LYS A 57 0.28 18.02 2.65
N ALA A 58 0.01 18.52 3.85
CA ALA A 58 0.73 19.66 4.41
C ALA A 58 2.24 19.39 4.50
N LYS A 59 2.63 18.18 4.91
CA LYS A 59 4.04 17.76 4.92
C LYS A 59 4.66 17.77 3.53
N ILE A 60 3.99 17.18 2.54
CA ILE A 60 4.47 17.17 1.15
C ILE A 60 4.62 18.59 0.61
N GLU A 61 3.66 19.48 0.86
CA GLU A 61 3.71 20.87 0.42
C GLU A 61 4.89 21.62 1.03
N SER A 62 5.11 21.46 2.35
CA SER A 62 6.27 22.03 3.05
C SER A 62 7.60 21.50 2.48
N ASP A 63 7.70 20.19 2.29
CA ASP A 63 8.91 19.54 1.77
C ASP A 63 9.21 19.98 0.33
N ASN A 64 8.18 20.08 -0.52
CA ASN A 64 8.28 20.57 -1.90
C ASN A 64 8.74 22.02 -1.95
N PHE A 65 8.19 22.88 -1.09
CA PHE A 65 8.60 24.29 -1.03
C PHE A 65 10.07 24.41 -0.60
N ASN A 66 10.49 23.64 0.40
CA ASN A 66 11.87 23.63 0.87
C ASN A 66 12.84 23.14 -0.23
N LEU A 67 12.47 22.06 -0.92
CA LEU A 67 13.24 21.53 -2.04
C LEU A 67 13.37 22.57 -3.16
N LEU A 68 12.27 23.21 -3.55
CA LEU A 68 12.26 24.24 -4.59
C LEU A 68 13.19 25.41 -4.23
N GLN A 69 13.13 25.87 -2.98
CA GLN A 69 13.99 26.94 -2.49
C GLN A 69 15.47 26.56 -2.58
N ARG A 70 15.82 25.33 -2.16
CA ARG A 70 17.21 24.82 -2.22
C ARG A 70 17.70 24.67 -3.65
N LEU A 71 16.89 24.08 -4.53
CA LEU A 71 17.22 23.94 -5.95
C LEU A 71 17.40 25.30 -6.60
N GLY A 72 16.49 26.24 -6.35
CA GLY A 72 16.62 27.61 -6.85
C GLY A 72 17.90 28.29 -6.35
N ALA A 73 18.31 28.07 -5.11
CA ALA A 73 19.59 28.58 -4.60
C ALA A 73 20.79 27.93 -5.32
N ILE A 74 20.79 26.62 -5.52
CA ILE A 74 21.86 25.91 -6.23
C ILE A 74 21.95 26.37 -7.68
N MET A 75 20.82 26.44 -8.39
CA MET A 75 20.76 26.82 -9.79
C MET A 75 21.21 28.27 -10.02
N ARG A 76 20.95 29.18 -9.08
CA ARG A 76 21.44 30.57 -9.16
C ARG A 76 22.96 30.67 -9.07
N VAL A 77 23.62 29.73 -8.40
CA VAL A 77 25.06 29.80 -8.18
C VAL A 77 25.76 28.75 -9.05
N ASN A 78 26.22 29.15 -10.24
CA ASN A 78 27.01 28.31 -11.12
C ASN A 78 28.47 28.23 -10.62
N ARG A 79 28.68 27.57 -9.47
CA ARG A 79 30.00 27.47 -8.81
C ARG A 79 31.01 26.61 -9.57
N LEU A 80 30.54 25.78 -10.49
CA LEU A 80 31.34 24.92 -11.35
C LEU A 80 31.13 25.36 -12.79
N ASP A 81 32.21 25.41 -13.55
CA ASP A 81 32.15 25.66 -14.99
C ASP A 81 31.57 24.41 -15.66
N ASN A 82 30.26 24.43 -15.87
CA ASN A 82 29.51 23.36 -16.55
C ASN A 82 29.63 23.46 -18.08
N HIS A 83 30.60 24.22 -18.60
CA HIS A 83 30.85 24.36 -20.03
C HIS A 83 32.09 23.57 -20.46
N TRP A 84 31.86 22.49 -21.21
CA TRP A 84 32.93 21.76 -21.86
C TRP A 84 33.36 22.50 -23.13
N THR A 85 34.45 23.25 -23.08
CA THR A 85 35.02 23.92 -24.27
C THR A 85 35.57 22.93 -25.30
N LYS A 86 35.87 21.70 -24.88
CA LYS A 86 36.33 20.60 -25.72
C LYS A 86 35.40 19.41 -25.54
N PRO A 87 35.08 18.66 -26.62
CA PRO A 87 34.29 17.43 -26.48
C PRO A 87 34.98 16.47 -25.51
N LEU A 88 34.17 15.73 -24.73
CA LEU A 88 34.71 14.73 -23.80
C LEU A 88 35.63 13.76 -24.57
N PRO A 89 36.80 13.42 -24.01
CA PRO A 89 37.73 12.52 -24.68
C PRO A 89 37.03 11.19 -25.01
N ASN A 90 37.06 10.81 -26.29
CA ASN A 90 36.53 9.54 -26.73
C ASN A 90 37.50 8.41 -26.31
N PHE A 91 37.10 7.64 -25.30
CA PHE A 91 37.89 6.50 -24.80
C PHE A 91 37.78 5.23 -25.66
N GLN A 92 37.06 5.27 -26.79
CA GLN A 92 36.89 4.10 -27.65
C GLN A 92 38.19 3.66 -28.34
N HIS A 93 39.20 4.52 -28.45
CA HIS A 93 40.48 4.19 -29.10
C HIS A 93 41.64 4.22 -28.08
N LYS A 94 41.64 3.30 -27.10
CA LYS A 94 42.83 3.06 -26.27
C LYS A 94 43.83 2.21 -27.06
N VAL A 95 44.72 2.84 -27.83
CA VAL A 95 45.97 2.18 -28.23
C VAL A 95 46.88 2.10 -27.02
N GLY A 96 47.08 0.91 -26.48
CA GLY A 96 48.03 0.66 -25.41
C GLY A 96 49.44 0.92 -25.92
N LEU A 97 50.09 1.98 -25.45
CA LEU A 97 51.53 2.16 -25.64
C LEU A 97 52.26 1.28 -24.62
N TYR A 98 52.49 0.02 -24.98
CA TYR A 98 53.41 -0.83 -24.23
C TYR A 98 54.83 -0.43 -24.65
N TYR A 99 55.55 0.30 -23.80
CA TYR A 99 57.00 0.35 -23.89
C TYR A 99 57.55 -0.87 -23.14
N GLU A 100 58.36 -1.67 -23.81
CA GLU A 100 59.07 -2.78 -23.19
C GLU A 100 60.06 -2.24 -22.17
N THR A 101 59.66 -2.19 -20.90
CA THR A 101 60.63 -1.99 -19.82
C THR A 101 61.43 -3.28 -19.66
N GLY A 102 62.66 -3.26 -20.17
CA GLY A 102 63.63 -4.32 -19.95
C GLY A 102 63.70 -4.71 -18.47
N ASN A 103 63.38 -5.98 -18.22
CA ASN A 103 63.83 -6.82 -17.11
C ASN A 103 64.04 -6.12 -15.76
N SER A 104 62.96 -5.90 -15.00
CA SER A 104 63.05 -5.72 -13.55
C SER A 104 62.14 -6.73 -12.84
N LYS A 105 62.79 -7.67 -12.15
CA LYS A 105 62.16 -8.67 -11.29
C LYS A 105 61.43 -7.94 -10.16
N ILE A 106 60.11 -7.84 -10.24
CA ILE A 106 59.28 -7.40 -9.12
C ILE A 106 58.74 -8.65 -8.43
N SER A 107 59.26 -8.87 -7.22
CA SER A 107 58.89 -9.93 -6.30
C SER A 107 57.40 -9.84 -5.95
N THR A 108 56.64 -10.87 -6.30
CA THR A 108 55.26 -11.09 -5.87
C THR A 108 55.24 -11.28 -4.36
N ARG A 109 54.82 -10.24 -3.64
CA ARG A 109 54.49 -10.35 -2.22
C ARG A 109 53.08 -10.92 -2.13
N SER A 110 53.01 -12.18 -1.70
CA SER A 110 51.77 -12.88 -1.37
C SER A 110 50.93 -12.09 -0.38
N MET A 111 49.69 -11.77 -0.77
CA MET A 111 48.62 -11.37 0.13
C MET A 111 47.41 -12.26 -0.15
N SER A 112 46.86 -12.75 0.95
CA SER A 112 45.85 -13.80 1.12
C SER A 112 44.57 -13.63 0.31
N GLU A 113 44.04 -14.78 -0.13
CA GLU A 113 42.68 -14.98 -0.65
C GLU A 113 41.62 -14.22 0.16
N CYS A 114 40.89 -13.35 -0.52
CA CYS A 114 39.57 -12.88 -0.09
C CYS A 114 38.63 -13.18 -1.25
N THR A 115 37.74 -14.15 -1.06
CA THR A 115 36.85 -14.72 -2.08
C THR A 115 36.01 -13.64 -2.77
N GLU A 116 36.07 -13.60 -4.10
CA GLU A 116 35.19 -12.80 -4.93
C GLU A 116 33.76 -13.38 -4.89
N GLU A 117 32.90 -12.82 -4.04
CA GLU A 117 31.47 -12.95 -4.26
C GLU A 117 31.05 -11.95 -5.33
N ILE A 118 30.85 -12.49 -6.54
CA ILE A 118 30.33 -11.82 -7.72
C ILE A 118 28.95 -11.24 -7.36
N TYR A 119 28.85 -9.90 -7.29
CA TYR A 119 27.60 -9.15 -7.15
C TYR A 119 26.77 -9.18 -8.46
N SER A 120 26.39 -10.37 -8.95
CA SER A 120 25.63 -10.54 -10.20
C SER A 120 24.13 -10.33 -10.07
N ASN A 121 23.61 -10.08 -8.87
CA ASN A 121 22.16 -10.01 -8.61
C ASN A 121 21.63 -8.59 -8.34
N VAL A 122 22.28 -7.55 -8.87
CA VAL A 122 21.71 -6.19 -8.80
C VAL A 122 20.66 -6.04 -9.90
N LYS A 123 19.39 -6.29 -9.53
CA LYS A 123 18.23 -6.19 -10.43
C LYS A 123 17.98 -4.72 -10.79
N CYS A 124 18.22 -4.36 -12.05
CA CYS A 124 17.90 -3.04 -12.56
C CYS A 124 16.38 -2.90 -12.78
N TYR A 125 15.71 -2.10 -11.93
CA TYR A 125 14.27 -1.86 -12.04
C TYR A 125 13.84 -1.26 -13.39
N ALA A 126 14.70 -0.53 -14.09
CA ALA A 126 14.40 -0.02 -15.44
C ALA A 126 14.34 -1.12 -16.52
N CYS A 127 15.08 -2.22 -16.34
CA CYS A 127 15.08 -3.35 -17.27
C CYS A 127 13.88 -4.29 -17.07
N ASP A 128 13.35 -4.39 -15.84
CA ASP A 128 12.17 -5.21 -15.54
C ASP A 128 10.86 -4.60 -16.10
N PHE A 129 10.72 -3.27 -16.11
CA PHE A 129 9.53 -2.60 -16.68
C PHE A 129 9.39 -2.85 -18.18
N LYS A 130 10.50 -2.93 -18.93
CA LYS A 130 10.47 -3.22 -20.37
C LYS A 130 10.02 -4.64 -20.69
N LYS A 131 10.32 -5.62 -19.82
CA LYS A 131 9.88 -7.01 -20.01
C LYS A 131 8.36 -7.15 -19.88
N VAL A 132 7.76 -6.47 -18.90
CA VAL A 132 6.30 -6.51 -18.68
C VAL A 132 5.52 -5.88 -19.83
N SER A 133 6.02 -4.79 -20.42
CA SER A 133 5.38 -4.16 -21.59
C SER A 133 5.43 -5.01 -22.86
N ILE A 134 6.46 -5.84 -23.03
CA ILE A 134 6.60 -6.71 -24.21
C ILE A 134 5.66 -7.93 -24.09
N SER A 135 5.46 -8.45 -22.87
CA SER A 135 4.57 -9.59 -22.63
C SER A 135 3.08 -9.28 -22.86
N LEU A 136 2.66 -8.03 -22.64
CA LEU A 136 1.26 -7.60 -22.83
C LEU A 136 0.88 -7.32 -24.29
N HIS A 137 1.85 -7.29 -25.20
CA HIS A 137 1.63 -7.01 -26.63
C HIS A 137 1.61 -8.27 -27.51
N ILE A 138 1.85 -9.46 -26.92
CA ILE A 138 1.86 -10.75 -27.60
C ILE A 138 0.80 -11.66 -26.96
N SER A 139 -0.45 -11.19 -26.95
CA SER A 139 -1.63 -11.97 -26.61
C SER A 139 -2.77 -11.58 -27.52
#